data_AF-A0A1D6EM38-F1
#
_entry.id   AF-A0A1D6EM38-F1
#
_cell.length_a   1.000
_cell.length_b   1.000
_cell.length_c   1.000
_cell.angle_alpha   90.00
_cell.angle_beta   90.00
_cell.angle_gamma   90.00
#
_symmetry.space_group_name_H-M   'P 1'
#
loop_
_entity.id
_entity.type
_entity.pdbx_description
1 polymer ?
#
loop_
_entity_poly.entity_id
_entity_poly.type
_entity_poly.pdbx_seq_one_letter_code
_entity_poly.pdbx_strand_id
1 'polypeptide(L)'
;MGLYIANYVIERSTGWVLTHPLTISEYEKLKKQLKPDFEDMVPWYSGTSTDLFKTVFDLMISVTLFVGRFDMRMMQAAMNKTPDEANSHDLLYDHLDGKDELWFDFIADTGDGGNSTYAVARLLAQPLLVINSDDSRLTFPRGQLLLVGGDLAYPNPSSFSYERRFFCPFEYALQPPAWYKPEHIALEKPELPLGVSELRRYRGPQCFMIPGNHDWFDGLNTFIRYICHKSWVGGWFLPQKKSYFALKLPNGWWVFGLDQALHGDIDVYQFKFFAELCQQKYAGRRK
;
A
#
# COMPACT_ATOMS: atom_id res chain seq x y z
N MET A 1 -19.56 -0.07 22.03
CA MET A 1 -18.93 0.02 23.37
C MET A 1 -17.40 0.17 23.36
N GLY A 2 -16.72 0.18 22.20
CA GLY A 2 -15.25 0.35 22.13
C GLY A 2 -14.74 1.79 22.01
N LEU A 3 -15.52 2.73 21.48
CA LEU A 3 -15.09 4.13 21.33
C LEU A 3 -15.13 4.93 22.64
N TYR A 4 -15.95 4.52 23.61
CA TYR A 4 -16.05 5.20 24.90
C TYR A 4 -14.85 4.92 25.80
N ILE A 5 -14.16 3.78 25.64
CA ILE A 5 -13.04 3.40 26.51
C ILE A 5 -11.75 4.14 26.12
N ALA A 6 -11.49 4.37 24.83
CA ALA A 6 -10.30 5.08 24.38
C ALA A 6 -10.33 6.57 24.79
N ASN A 7 -11.47 7.26 24.64
CA ASN A 7 -11.60 8.64 25.13
C ASN A 7 -11.65 8.72 26.66
N TYR A 8 -12.27 7.75 27.34
CA TYR A 8 -12.32 7.73 28.81
C TYR A 8 -10.94 7.53 29.46
N VAL A 9 -10.04 6.78 28.80
CA VAL A 9 -8.66 6.60 29.28
C VAL A 9 -7.82 7.85 29.01
N ILE A 10 -8.05 8.58 27.91
CA ILE A 10 -7.33 9.82 27.60
C ILE A 10 -7.80 11.01 28.47
N GLU A 11 -9.11 11.13 28.77
CA GLU A 11 -9.63 12.14 29.71
C GLU A 11 -9.21 11.86 31.16
N ARG A 12 -9.13 10.60 31.59
CA ARG A 12 -8.61 10.27 32.93
C ARG A 12 -7.10 10.36 33.04
N SER A 13 -6.34 10.07 31.98
CA SER A 13 -4.87 10.17 32.03
C SER A 13 -4.40 11.61 32.13
N THR A 14 -5.06 12.55 31.45
CA THR A 14 -4.76 13.99 31.57
C THR A 14 -5.09 14.54 32.97
N GLY A 15 -6.22 14.14 33.57
CA GLY A 15 -6.57 14.54 34.94
C GLY A 15 -5.71 13.89 36.04
N TRP A 16 -5.25 12.66 35.83
CA TRP A 16 -4.38 11.95 36.79
C TRP A 16 -2.93 12.47 36.75
N VAL A 17 -2.39 12.74 35.56
CA VAL A 17 -1.04 13.32 35.37
C VAL A 17 -0.94 14.74 35.92
N LEU A 18 -2.02 15.52 35.90
CA LEU A 18 -2.07 16.86 36.51
C LEU A 18 -2.10 16.84 38.06
N THR A 19 -2.45 15.70 38.67
CA THR A 19 -2.58 15.57 40.13
C THR A 19 -1.47 14.75 40.78
N HIS A 20 -0.64 14.05 39.98
CA HIS A 20 0.50 13.26 40.44
C HIS A 20 1.73 13.59 39.57
N PRO A 21 2.65 14.47 40.02
CA PRO A 21 3.83 14.80 39.25
C PRO A 21 4.71 13.56 39.09
N LEU A 22 4.71 12.99 37.89
CA LEU A 22 5.58 11.88 37.51
C LEU A 22 7.04 12.33 37.55
N THR A 23 7.93 11.46 38.03
CA THR A 23 9.37 11.71 37.88
C THR A 23 9.75 11.70 36.40
N ILE A 24 10.80 12.44 36.01
CA ILE A 24 11.29 12.49 34.61
C ILE A 24 11.52 11.07 34.06
N SER A 25 12.02 10.16 34.90
CA SER A 25 12.26 8.75 34.54
C SER A 25 10.97 7.96 34.25
N GLU A 26 9.91 8.18 35.02
CA GLU A 26 8.61 7.53 34.79
C GLU A 26 7.92 8.10 33.56
N TYR A 27 8.01 9.41 33.33
CA TYR A 27 7.53 10.05 32.12
C TYR A 27 8.27 9.54 30.88
N GLU A 28 9.60 9.38 30.94
CA GLU A 28 10.37 8.80 29.83
C GLU A 28 10.04 7.34 29.57
N LYS A 29 9.82 6.53 30.61
CA LYS A 29 9.33 5.14 30.45
C LYS A 29 7.95 5.09 29.80
N LEU A 30 7.02 5.93 30.27
CA LEU A 30 5.67 6.00 29.72
C LEU A 30 5.71 6.48 28.26
N LYS A 31 6.53 7.49 27.96
CA LYS A 31 6.75 8.01 26.60
C LYS A 31 7.37 6.95 25.69
N LYS A 32 8.26 6.09 26.21
CA LYS A 32 8.82 4.95 25.48
C LYS A 32 7.80 3.85 25.23
N GLN A 33 6.84 3.66 26.14
CA GLN A 33 5.70 2.74 25.98
C GLN A 33 4.59 3.30 25.07
N LEU A 34 4.47 4.63 24.97
CA LEU A 34 3.50 5.34 24.14
C LEU A 34 4.06 5.73 22.75
N LYS A 35 5.37 5.52 22.50
CA LYS A 35 5.96 5.84 21.19
C LYS A 35 5.30 4.92 20.15
N PRO A 36 4.74 5.48 19.06
CA PRO A 36 4.24 4.67 17.96
C PRO A 36 5.33 3.76 17.44
N ASP A 37 4.95 2.57 16.99
CA ASP A 37 5.88 1.51 16.65
C ASP A 37 6.45 1.62 15.23
N PHE A 38 6.65 2.86 14.75
CA PHE A 38 7.18 3.17 13.43
C PHE A 38 8.44 4.03 13.50
N GLU A 39 9.26 3.97 12.44
CA GLU A 39 10.60 4.57 12.44
C GLU A 39 10.61 6.08 12.22
N ASP A 40 11.67 6.72 12.68
CA ASP A 40 11.96 8.13 12.38
C ASP A 40 12.40 8.31 10.91
N MET A 41 12.47 9.56 10.46
CA MET A 41 12.85 9.93 9.08
C MET A 41 14.16 9.26 8.64
N VAL A 42 14.24 8.81 7.38
CA VAL A 42 15.50 8.33 6.82
C VAL A 42 16.49 9.49 6.80
N PRO A 43 17.70 9.32 7.35
CA PRO A 43 18.68 10.40 7.41
C PRO A 43 19.41 10.55 6.08
N TRP A 44 18.74 10.95 5.00
CA TRP A 44 19.34 11.05 3.65
C TRP A 44 20.57 11.96 3.56
N TYR A 45 20.65 12.96 4.44
CA TYR A 45 21.70 13.99 4.41
C TYR A 45 22.76 13.85 5.51
N SER A 46 22.75 12.76 6.29
CA SER A 46 23.83 12.55 7.26
C SER A 46 25.08 12.08 6.52
N GLY A 47 26.23 12.72 6.74
CA GLY A 47 27.43 12.49 5.90
C GLY A 47 27.84 11.01 5.78
N THR A 48 27.63 10.22 6.83
CA THR A 48 27.93 8.78 6.85
C THR A 48 26.90 7.93 6.09
N SER A 49 25.64 8.36 6.04
CA SER A 49 24.57 7.63 5.36
C SER A 49 24.55 7.93 3.86
N THR A 50 24.87 9.16 3.44
CA THR A 50 24.88 9.54 2.02
C THR A 50 25.87 8.70 1.22
N ASP A 51 27.08 8.50 1.73
CA ASP A 51 28.12 7.73 1.05
C ASP A 51 27.82 6.22 1.12
N LEU A 52 27.25 5.74 2.23
CA LEU A 52 26.84 4.35 2.38
C LEU A 52 25.67 4.01 1.45
N PHE A 53 24.65 4.86 1.39
CA PHE A 53 23.50 4.67 0.52
C PHE A 53 23.90 4.73 -0.94
N LYS A 54 24.74 5.68 -1.35
CA LYS A 54 25.26 5.70 -2.73
C LYS A 54 26.06 4.45 -3.07
N THR A 55 26.97 4.02 -2.19
CA THR A 55 27.80 2.84 -2.45
C THR A 55 26.97 1.56 -2.51
N VAL A 56 26.01 1.38 -1.59
CA VAL A 56 25.09 0.24 -1.59
C VAL A 56 24.16 0.29 -2.80
N PHE A 57 23.64 1.47 -3.15
CA PHE A 57 22.78 1.67 -4.31
C PHE A 57 23.51 1.34 -5.61
N ASP A 58 24.73 1.87 -5.80
CA ASP A 58 25.55 1.57 -6.97
C ASP A 58 25.94 0.08 -7.04
N LEU A 59 26.25 -0.54 -5.89
CA LEU A 59 26.51 -1.97 -5.82
C LEU A 59 25.26 -2.80 -6.14
N MET A 60 24.09 -2.42 -5.63
CA MET A 60 22.84 -3.14 -5.88
C MET A 60 22.37 -2.99 -7.33
N ILE A 61 22.50 -1.81 -7.92
CA ILE A 61 22.27 -1.61 -9.35
C ILE A 61 23.27 -2.46 -10.14
N SER A 62 24.55 -2.42 -9.78
CA SER A 62 25.59 -3.22 -10.45
C SER A 62 25.29 -4.72 -10.34
N VAL A 63 24.98 -5.25 -9.16
CA VAL A 63 24.64 -6.67 -8.97
C VAL A 63 23.35 -7.05 -9.70
N THR A 64 22.31 -6.22 -9.61
CA THR A 64 21.02 -6.50 -10.26
C THR A 64 21.13 -6.44 -11.78
N LEU A 65 21.91 -5.50 -12.33
CA LEU A 65 22.17 -5.39 -13.77
C LEU A 65 23.15 -6.44 -14.29
N PHE A 66 24.23 -6.75 -13.57
CA PHE A 66 25.31 -7.62 -14.05
C PHE A 66 25.16 -9.11 -13.67
N VAL A 67 24.39 -9.47 -12.64
CA VAL A 67 24.14 -10.88 -12.26
C VAL A 67 22.86 -11.44 -12.90
N GLY A 68 22.02 -10.59 -13.48
CA GLY A 68 21.05 -10.98 -14.50
C GLY A 68 19.93 -11.95 -14.09
N ARG A 69 19.67 -12.20 -12.80
CA ARG A 69 18.60 -13.15 -12.37
C ARG A 69 18.09 -12.89 -10.96
N PHE A 70 17.07 -12.04 -10.78
CA PHE A 70 15.99 -12.20 -9.79
C PHE A 70 14.82 -11.26 -10.14
N ASP A 71 14.33 -11.30 -11.39
CA ASP A 71 13.07 -10.63 -11.73
C ASP A 71 11.90 -11.51 -11.26
N MET A 72 11.24 -11.11 -10.18
CA MET A 72 10.13 -11.87 -9.61
C MET A 72 8.94 -11.97 -10.58
N ARG A 73 8.75 -11.02 -11.50
CA ARG A 73 7.70 -11.09 -12.54
C ARG A 73 7.98 -12.27 -13.45
N MET A 74 9.23 -12.40 -13.92
CA MET A 74 9.68 -13.53 -14.76
C MET A 74 9.59 -14.87 -14.03
N MET A 75 9.95 -14.91 -12.75
CA MET A 75 9.83 -16.11 -11.93
C MET A 75 8.37 -16.56 -11.78
N GLN A 76 7.47 -15.62 -11.45
CA GLN A 76 6.05 -15.91 -11.36
C GLN A 76 5.46 -16.36 -12.70
N ALA A 77 5.86 -15.75 -13.82
CA ALA A 77 5.44 -16.18 -15.15
C ALA A 77 5.94 -17.58 -15.52
N ALA A 78 7.16 -17.94 -15.11
CA ALA A 78 7.74 -19.26 -15.33
C ALA A 78 7.13 -20.36 -14.45
N MET A 79 6.73 -20.05 -13.21
CA MET A 79 6.08 -20.99 -12.30
C MET A 79 4.64 -21.33 -12.71
N ASN A 80 3.94 -20.40 -13.36
CA ASN A 80 2.57 -20.60 -13.85
C ASN A 80 2.47 -21.45 -15.14
N LYS A 81 3.48 -22.28 -15.45
CA LYS A 81 3.57 -23.12 -16.68
C LYS A 81 2.70 -24.39 -16.67
N THR A 82 1.71 -24.51 -15.80
CA THR A 82 0.58 -25.42 -16.04
C THR A 82 -0.39 -24.76 -17.03
N PRO A 83 -0.86 -25.45 -18.07
CA PRO A 83 -1.60 -24.86 -19.19
C PRO A 83 -3.06 -24.62 -18.82
N ASP A 84 -3.31 -23.80 -17.80
CA ASP A 84 -4.49 -22.95 -17.83
C ASP A 84 -3.99 -21.60 -18.33
N GLU A 85 -4.40 -21.28 -19.54
CA GLU A 85 -4.22 -20.00 -20.20
C GLU A 85 -4.27 -18.89 -19.15
N ALA A 86 -3.20 -18.10 -19.05
CA ALA A 86 -3.13 -16.94 -18.19
C ALA A 86 -4.37 -16.08 -18.49
N ASN A 87 -5.42 -16.25 -17.68
CA ASN A 87 -6.67 -15.54 -17.84
C ASN A 87 -6.33 -14.08 -17.67
N SER A 88 -6.24 -13.33 -18.76
CA SER A 88 -6.09 -11.87 -18.77
C SER A 88 -7.10 -11.19 -17.83
N HIS A 89 -8.24 -11.86 -17.59
CA HIS A 89 -9.25 -11.52 -16.59
C HIS A 89 -8.74 -11.40 -15.13
N ASP A 90 -7.67 -12.08 -14.74
CA ASP A 90 -7.19 -12.08 -13.35
C ASP A 90 -6.48 -10.78 -12.94
N LEU A 91 -6.05 -9.98 -13.93
CA LEU A 91 -5.36 -8.70 -13.72
C LEU A 91 -6.23 -7.50 -14.09
N LEU A 92 -7.41 -7.76 -14.66
CA LEU A 92 -8.45 -6.79 -14.91
C LEU A 92 -9.45 -6.77 -13.74
N TYR A 93 -9.59 -5.64 -13.09
CA TYR A 93 -10.56 -5.42 -12.02
C TYR A 93 -11.65 -4.47 -12.51
N ASP A 94 -12.82 -5.01 -12.85
CA ASP A 94 -13.97 -4.27 -13.37
C ASP A 94 -15.13 -4.15 -12.37
N HIS A 95 -14.91 -4.59 -11.14
CA HIS A 95 -15.93 -4.62 -10.09
C HIS A 95 -16.40 -3.23 -9.66
N LEU A 96 -15.69 -2.17 -10.07
CA LEU A 96 -16.03 -0.77 -9.82
C LEU A 96 -16.81 -0.11 -10.97
N ASP A 97 -16.79 -0.67 -12.19
CA ASP A 97 -17.31 -0.07 -13.45
C ASP A 97 -18.82 0.21 -13.48
N GLY A 98 -19.59 -0.31 -12.51
CA GLY A 98 -21.05 -0.15 -12.44
C GLY A 98 -21.55 0.83 -11.37
N LYS A 99 -20.66 1.63 -10.75
CA LYS A 99 -21.06 2.63 -9.76
C LYS A 99 -21.39 3.96 -10.47
N ASP A 100 -22.34 4.72 -9.96
CA ASP A 100 -22.64 6.06 -10.47
C ASP A 100 -21.49 7.04 -10.17
N GLU A 101 -20.91 6.91 -8.98
CA GLU A 101 -19.85 7.75 -8.45
C GLU A 101 -18.79 6.90 -7.74
N LEU A 102 -17.52 7.33 -7.83
CA LEU A 102 -16.40 6.73 -7.12
C LEU A 102 -15.42 7.82 -6.69
N TRP A 103 -15.18 7.91 -5.39
CA TRP A 103 -14.08 8.69 -4.82
C TRP A 103 -12.86 7.80 -4.65
N PHE A 104 -11.70 8.28 -5.08
CA PHE A 104 -10.42 7.61 -4.86
C PHE A 104 -9.35 8.61 -4.46
N ASP A 105 -8.39 8.15 -3.68
CA ASP A 105 -7.23 8.90 -3.24
C ASP A 105 -5.97 8.36 -3.92
N PHE A 106 -4.95 9.21 -4.09
CA PHE A 106 -3.66 8.83 -4.64
C PHE A 106 -2.53 9.37 -3.75
N ILE A 107 -1.53 8.54 -3.47
CA ILE A 107 -0.28 8.91 -2.80
C ILE A 107 0.90 8.18 -3.46
N ALA A 108 2.12 8.63 -3.23
CA ALA A 108 3.35 7.95 -3.64
C ALA A 108 4.48 8.33 -2.66
N ASP A 109 5.64 7.69 -2.79
CA ASP A 109 6.86 8.04 -2.08
C ASP A 109 6.66 8.09 -0.55
N THR A 110 6.21 6.96 0.00
CA THR A 110 5.88 6.83 1.42
C THR A 110 7.01 6.17 2.22
N GLY A 111 6.86 6.11 3.54
CA GLY A 111 7.80 5.39 4.39
C GLY A 111 9.17 6.04 4.54
N ASP A 112 9.32 7.30 4.13
CA ASP A 112 10.51 8.10 4.41
C ASP A 112 10.62 8.39 5.92
N GLY A 113 9.50 8.70 6.56
CA GLY A 113 9.39 8.73 8.02
C GLY A 113 8.02 8.31 8.51
N GLY A 114 7.99 7.69 9.68
CA GLY A 114 6.77 7.15 10.25
C GLY A 114 5.75 8.23 10.62
N ASN A 115 6.18 9.37 11.19
CA ASN A 115 5.26 10.47 11.55
C ASN A 115 4.59 11.11 10.32
N SER A 116 5.36 11.39 9.26
CA SER A 116 4.83 11.99 8.02
C SER A 116 3.92 11.00 7.29
N THR A 117 4.34 9.74 7.18
CA THR A 117 3.53 8.66 6.59
C THR A 117 2.23 8.47 7.36
N TYR A 118 2.30 8.42 8.70
CA TYR A 118 1.13 8.30 9.56
C TYR A 118 0.18 9.50 9.44
N ALA A 119 0.70 10.73 9.37
CA ALA A 119 -0.12 11.92 9.22
C ALA A 119 -1.00 11.85 7.95
N VAL A 120 -0.40 11.45 6.81
CA VAL A 120 -1.12 11.26 5.54
C VAL A 120 -2.06 10.06 5.63
N ALA A 121 -1.60 8.91 6.11
CA ALA A 121 -2.43 7.72 6.27
C ALA A 121 -3.67 7.98 7.14
N ARG A 122 -3.53 8.79 8.20
CA ARG A 122 -4.62 9.18 9.10
C ARG A 122 -5.65 10.07 8.42
N LEU A 123 -5.25 10.93 7.47
CA LEU A 123 -6.18 11.70 6.64
C LEU A 123 -6.93 10.77 5.68
N LEU A 124 -6.22 9.89 4.98
CA LEU A 124 -6.81 8.89 4.08
C LEU A 124 -7.81 7.96 4.80
N ALA A 125 -7.58 7.66 6.08
CA ALA A 125 -8.44 6.80 6.87
C ALA A 125 -9.77 7.46 7.28
N GLN A 126 -9.85 8.80 7.31
CA GLN A 126 -11.01 9.52 7.82
C GLN A 126 -12.26 9.21 6.98
N PRO A 127 -13.41 8.84 7.58
CA PRO A 127 -14.66 8.65 6.84
C PRO A 127 -15.12 9.89 6.07
N LEU A 128 -14.80 11.08 6.60
CA LEU A 128 -15.09 12.39 6.02
C LEU A 128 -13.86 13.29 6.15
N LEU A 129 -13.47 13.93 5.06
CA LEU A 129 -12.43 14.95 5.02
C LEU A 129 -13.08 16.33 4.95
N VAL A 130 -12.82 17.14 5.97
CA VAL A 130 -13.34 18.51 6.06
C VAL A 130 -12.22 19.48 5.70
N ILE A 131 -12.44 20.25 4.64
CA ILE A 131 -11.50 21.28 4.17
C ILE A 131 -12.16 22.64 4.36
N ASN A 132 -11.48 23.53 5.07
CA ASN A 132 -11.88 24.93 5.17
C ASN A 132 -11.26 25.68 3.98
N SER A 133 -12.09 26.14 3.06
CA SER A 133 -11.73 27.12 2.03
C SER A 133 -12.28 28.48 2.47
N ASP A 134 -11.65 29.58 2.06
CA ASP A 134 -11.78 30.94 2.63
C ASP A 134 -13.21 31.36 3.03
N ASP A 135 -14.24 30.97 2.26
CA ASP A 135 -15.66 31.25 2.55
C ASP A 135 -16.57 30.02 2.70
N SER A 136 -16.04 28.79 2.68
CA SER A 136 -16.86 27.58 2.78
C SER A 136 -16.15 26.37 3.39
N ARG A 137 -16.93 25.59 4.15
CA ARG A 137 -16.51 24.30 4.69
C ARG A 137 -16.94 23.21 3.72
N LEU A 138 -15.98 22.65 2.97
CA LEU A 138 -16.20 21.54 2.07
C LEU A 138 -16.01 20.23 2.82
N THR A 139 -16.90 19.26 2.57
CA THR A 139 -16.81 17.92 3.18
C THR A 139 -16.80 16.87 2.08
N PHE A 140 -15.76 16.05 2.06
CA PHE A 140 -15.56 14.99 1.09
C PHE A 140 -15.66 13.62 1.78
N PRO A 141 -16.24 12.61 1.14
CA PRO A 141 -16.19 11.25 1.66
C PRO A 141 -14.77 10.69 1.53
N ARG A 142 -14.44 9.68 2.35
CA ARG A 142 -13.23 8.88 2.14
C ARG A 142 -13.21 8.25 0.75
N GLY A 143 -12.05 8.17 0.11
CA GLY A 143 -11.84 7.32 -1.04
C GLY A 143 -12.26 5.87 -0.75
N GLN A 144 -13.05 5.28 -1.66
CA GLN A 144 -13.33 3.84 -1.65
C GLN A 144 -12.15 3.04 -2.22
N LEU A 145 -11.30 3.70 -2.99
CA LEU A 145 -10.11 3.18 -3.64
C LEU A 145 -8.92 4.08 -3.27
N LEU A 146 -7.84 3.48 -2.79
CA LEU A 146 -6.54 4.15 -2.61
C LEU A 146 -5.57 3.60 -3.63
N LEU A 147 -4.93 4.49 -4.38
CA LEU A 147 -3.86 4.16 -5.31
C LEU A 147 -2.52 4.61 -4.72
N VAL A 148 -1.54 3.71 -4.65
CA VAL A 148 -0.19 4.02 -4.20
C VAL A 148 0.81 3.89 -5.34
N GLY A 149 1.48 4.99 -5.67
CA GLY A 149 2.35 5.16 -6.83
C GLY A 149 3.81 4.75 -6.63
N GLY A 150 4.08 3.69 -5.87
CA GLY A 150 5.45 3.18 -5.66
C GLY A 150 6.24 3.88 -4.57
N ASP A 151 7.44 3.34 -4.35
CA ASP A 151 8.38 3.68 -3.28
C ASP A 151 7.68 3.62 -1.91
N LEU A 152 7.28 2.41 -1.54
CA LEU A 152 6.43 2.19 -0.37
C LEU A 152 7.17 2.42 0.96
N ALA A 153 8.43 2.00 1.02
CA ALA A 153 9.26 2.12 2.21
C ALA A 153 10.73 2.36 1.89
N TYR A 154 11.23 3.50 2.35
CA TYR A 154 12.64 3.84 2.28
C TYR A 154 13.48 3.25 3.42
N PRO A 155 14.81 3.19 3.27
CA PRO A 155 15.57 3.49 2.05
C PRO A 155 15.59 2.33 1.04
N ASN A 156 15.28 1.11 1.50
CA ASN A 156 15.33 -0.11 0.70
C ASN A 156 14.22 -1.07 1.13
N PRO A 157 13.85 -2.04 0.28
CA PRO A 157 12.82 -3.01 0.59
C PRO A 157 13.40 -4.06 1.55
N SER A 158 12.66 -4.31 2.63
CA SER A 158 12.92 -5.36 3.61
C SER A 158 11.67 -5.58 4.45
N SER A 159 11.57 -6.72 5.12
CA SER A 159 10.48 -6.93 6.10
C SER A 159 10.41 -5.82 7.15
N PHE A 160 11.57 -5.40 7.68
CA PHE A 160 11.63 -4.35 8.68
C PHE A 160 11.15 -2.99 8.14
N SER A 161 11.64 -2.56 6.97
CA SER A 161 11.24 -1.26 6.41
C SER A 161 9.76 -1.25 6.03
N TYR A 162 9.25 -2.28 5.36
CA TYR A 162 7.82 -2.36 5.02
C TYR A 162 6.93 -2.38 6.26
N GLU A 163 7.26 -3.20 7.27
CA GLU A 163 6.46 -3.30 8.49
C GLU A 163 6.45 -1.98 9.26
N ARG A 164 7.63 -1.42 9.53
CA ARG A 164 7.79 -0.29 10.44
C ARG A 164 7.51 1.05 9.79
N ARG A 165 7.75 1.18 8.49
CA ARG A 165 7.66 2.48 7.79
C ARG A 165 6.41 2.63 6.93
N PHE A 166 5.79 1.52 6.52
CA PHE A 166 4.59 1.55 5.69
C PHE A 166 3.39 0.90 6.40
N PHE A 167 3.45 -0.38 6.75
CA PHE A 167 2.30 -1.10 7.32
C PHE A 167 1.87 -0.54 8.67
N CYS A 168 2.80 -0.36 9.61
CA CYS A 168 2.48 0.11 10.96
C CYS A 168 1.79 1.49 10.96
N PRO A 169 2.29 2.53 10.25
CA PRO A 169 1.55 3.78 10.09
C PRO A 169 0.13 3.61 9.55
N PHE A 170 -0.07 2.76 8.53
CA PHE A 170 -1.40 2.53 7.96
C PHE A 170 -2.33 1.75 8.90
N GLU A 171 -1.82 0.77 9.64
CA GLU A 171 -2.56 0.01 10.64
C GLU A 171 -3.00 0.88 11.83
N TYR A 172 -2.14 1.80 12.26
CA TYR A 172 -2.49 2.78 13.30
C TYR A 172 -3.55 3.76 12.79
N ALA A 173 -3.47 4.17 11.53
CA ALA A 173 -4.42 5.10 10.93
C ALA A 173 -5.81 4.49 10.69
N LEU A 174 -5.85 3.25 10.20
CA LEU A 174 -7.05 2.49 9.95
C LEU A 174 -6.81 1.04 10.36
N GLN A 175 -7.42 0.60 11.46
CA GLN A 175 -7.17 -0.75 11.98
C GLN A 175 -7.63 -1.84 11.00
N PRO A 176 -6.86 -2.93 10.87
CA PRO A 176 -7.26 -4.08 10.07
C PRO A 176 -8.46 -4.81 10.70
N PRO A 177 -9.11 -5.73 9.96
CA PRO A 177 -10.15 -6.57 10.53
C PRO A 177 -9.68 -7.33 11.76
N ALA A 178 -10.57 -7.58 12.72
CA ALA A 178 -10.21 -8.20 14.00
C ALA A 178 -9.60 -9.61 13.90
N TRP A 179 -9.83 -10.30 12.78
CA TRP A 179 -9.25 -11.63 12.50
C TRP A 179 -7.95 -11.58 11.70
N TYR A 180 -7.44 -10.38 11.38
CA TYR A 180 -6.16 -10.20 10.71
C TYR A 180 -5.03 -10.77 11.56
N LYS A 181 -4.10 -11.49 10.91
CA LYS A 181 -2.87 -11.97 11.52
C LYS A 181 -1.69 -11.48 10.68
N PRO A 182 -0.66 -10.85 11.27
CA PRO A 182 0.49 -10.35 10.51
C PRO A 182 1.22 -11.44 9.71
N GLU A 183 1.19 -12.69 10.16
CA GLU A 183 1.88 -13.82 9.51
C GLU A 183 1.04 -14.47 8.41
N HIS A 184 -0.21 -14.06 8.23
CA HIS A 184 -1.13 -14.65 7.26
C HIS A 184 -0.69 -14.36 5.82
N ILE A 185 -0.80 -15.39 4.99
CA ILE A 185 -0.47 -15.38 3.57
C ILE A 185 -1.71 -15.87 2.82
N ALA A 186 -2.23 -15.05 1.93
CA ALA A 186 -3.34 -15.40 1.06
C ALA A 186 -2.88 -16.47 0.06
N LEU A 187 -3.53 -17.63 0.10
CA LEU A 187 -3.28 -18.72 -0.84
C LEU A 187 -3.89 -18.40 -2.21
N GLU A 188 -5.09 -17.82 -2.20
CA GLU A 188 -5.80 -17.37 -3.38
C GLU A 188 -6.30 -15.94 -3.15
N LYS A 189 -6.09 -15.08 -4.14
CA LYS A 189 -6.56 -13.69 -4.12
C LYS A 189 -7.69 -13.47 -5.13
N PRO A 190 -8.60 -12.50 -4.87
CA PRO A 190 -8.75 -11.77 -3.62
C PRO A 190 -9.32 -12.67 -2.51
N GLU A 191 -8.74 -12.62 -1.31
CA GLU A 191 -9.25 -13.35 -0.14
C GLU A 191 -10.41 -12.54 0.48
N LEU A 192 -11.62 -12.78 0.00
CA LEU A 192 -12.78 -11.99 0.38
C LEU A 192 -13.14 -12.16 1.87
N PRO A 193 -13.60 -11.09 2.55
CA PRO A 193 -14.11 -11.20 3.92
C PRO A 193 -15.29 -12.18 4.03
N LEU A 194 -15.49 -12.74 5.23
CA LEU A 194 -16.60 -13.63 5.51
C LEU A 194 -17.95 -12.98 5.14
N GLY A 195 -18.79 -13.70 4.41
CA GLY A 195 -20.10 -13.22 3.95
C GLY A 195 -20.06 -12.41 2.64
N VAL A 196 -18.89 -12.17 2.06
CA VAL A 196 -18.74 -11.54 0.74
C VAL A 196 -18.45 -12.63 -0.30
N SER A 197 -19.42 -12.89 -1.18
CA SER A 197 -19.29 -13.93 -2.21
C SER A 197 -18.44 -13.50 -3.42
N GLU A 198 -18.42 -12.20 -3.71
CA GLU A 198 -17.77 -11.64 -4.90
C GLU A 198 -17.17 -10.27 -4.58
N LEU A 199 -16.05 -9.93 -5.23
CA LEU A 199 -15.37 -8.64 -5.04
C LEU A 199 -16.28 -7.43 -5.34
N ARG A 200 -17.18 -7.56 -6.32
CA ARG A 200 -18.19 -6.53 -6.67
C ARG A 200 -19.17 -6.21 -5.54
N ARG A 201 -19.37 -7.13 -4.59
CA ARG A 201 -20.22 -6.94 -3.42
C ARG A 201 -19.48 -6.34 -2.22
N TYR A 202 -18.15 -6.30 -2.27
CA TYR A 202 -17.35 -5.68 -1.22
C TYR A 202 -17.53 -4.15 -1.21
N ARG A 203 -17.89 -3.60 -0.05
CA ARG A 203 -18.15 -2.16 0.14
C ARG A 203 -17.09 -1.44 0.98
N GLY A 204 -16.13 -2.18 1.51
CA GLY A 204 -15.04 -1.58 2.30
C GLY A 204 -14.00 -0.89 1.41
N PRO A 205 -13.09 -0.13 2.04
CA PRO A 205 -12.01 0.54 1.33
C PRO A 205 -11.02 -0.49 0.75
N GLN A 206 -10.53 -0.21 -0.46
CA GLN A 206 -9.61 -1.06 -1.21
C GLN A 206 -8.36 -0.28 -1.57
N CYS A 207 -7.23 -0.95 -1.65
CA CYS A 207 -5.99 -0.32 -2.07
C CYS A 207 -5.30 -1.15 -3.17
N PHE A 208 -4.78 -0.43 -4.16
CA PHE A 208 -3.94 -0.96 -5.21
C PHE A 208 -2.65 -0.15 -5.26
N MET A 209 -1.54 -0.84 -5.50
CA MET A 209 -0.20 -0.28 -5.44
C MET A 209 0.63 -0.78 -6.60
N ILE A 210 1.44 0.09 -7.17
CA ILE A 210 2.54 -0.27 -8.06
C ILE A 210 3.86 -0.15 -7.30
N PRO A 211 4.91 -0.90 -7.66
CA PRO A 211 6.24 -0.71 -7.09
C PRO A 211 6.95 0.49 -7.72
N GLY A 212 7.76 1.19 -6.93
CA GLY A 212 8.73 2.17 -7.40
C GLY A 212 10.14 1.57 -7.51
N ASN A 213 11.13 2.38 -7.88
CA ASN A 213 12.50 1.88 -8.05
C ASN A 213 13.10 1.40 -6.72
N HIS A 214 12.75 2.01 -5.57
CA HIS A 214 13.24 1.54 -4.27
C HIS A 214 12.65 0.19 -3.89
N ASP A 215 11.44 -0.14 -4.32
CA ASP A 215 10.83 -1.45 -4.08
C ASP A 215 11.51 -2.58 -4.88
N TRP A 216 12.23 -2.22 -5.94
CA TRP A 216 12.88 -3.14 -6.86
C TRP A 216 14.30 -3.55 -6.46
N PHE A 217 14.87 -2.95 -5.43
CA PHE A 217 16.25 -3.25 -5.03
C PHE A 217 16.44 -4.72 -4.64
N ASP A 218 15.45 -5.39 -4.05
CA ASP A 218 15.54 -6.81 -3.73
C ASP A 218 14.97 -7.74 -4.83
N GLY A 219 14.86 -7.24 -6.07
CA GLY A 219 14.24 -7.99 -7.17
C GLY A 219 12.72 -8.11 -7.06
N LEU A 220 12.06 -7.15 -6.40
CA LEU A 220 10.61 -7.08 -6.14
C LEU A 220 10.10 -8.12 -5.12
N ASN A 221 10.99 -8.84 -4.44
CA ASN A 221 10.61 -9.93 -3.54
C ASN A 221 9.76 -9.45 -2.36
N THR A 222 10.18 -8.38 -1.68
CA THR A 222 9.43 -7.82 -0.54
C THR A 222 8.06 -7.30 -0.99
N PHE A 223 8.00 -6.59 -2.11
CA PHE A 223 6.73 -6.10 -2.65
C PHE A 223 5.73 -7.25 -2.90
N ILE A 224 6.16 -8.32 -3.58
CA ILE A 224 5.29 -9.48 -3.80
C ILE A 224 4.82 -10.09 -2.48
N ARG A 225 5.72 -10.27 -1.52
CA ARG A 225 5.37 -10.83 -0.21
C ARG A 225 4.37 -9.98 0.57
N TYR A 226 4.53 -8.65 0.58
CA TYR A 226 3.69 -7.79 1.40
C TYR A 226 2.42 -7.33 0.70
N ILE A 227 2.47 -7.08 -0.62
CA ILE A 227 1.33 -6.50 -1.33
C ILE A 227 0.54 -7.59 -2.08
N CYS A 228 1.22 -8.52 -2.74
CA CYS A 228 0.56 -9.58 -3.52
C CYS A 228 0.17 -10.79 -2.68
N HIS A 229 0.80 -11.05 -1.53
CA HIS A 229 0.44 -12.18 -0.68
C HIS A 229 -0.35 -11.80 0.59
N LYS A 230 -0.29 -10.57 1.10
CA LYS A 230 -1.18 -10.15 2.21
C LYS A 230 -2.50 -9.61 1.68
N SER A 231 -3.57 -9.81 2.43
CA SER A 231 -4.93 -9.36 2.05
C SER A 231 -5.26 -7.95 2.55
N TRP A 232 -4.45 -7.38 3.45
CA TRP A 232 -4.77 -6.12 4.14
C TRP A 232 -3.51 -5.30 4.45
N VAL A 233 -3.65 -3.98 4.38
CA VAL A 233 -2.74 -2.99 4.97
C VAL A 233 -3.57 -2.04 5.83
N GLY A 234 -3.49 -2.23 7.15
CA GLY A 234 -4.54 -1.71 8.03
C GLY A 234 -5.92 -2.17 7.56
N GLY A 235 -6.92 -1.29 7.58
CA GLY A 235 -8.27 -1.58 7.10
C GLY A 235 -8.45 -1.49 5.59
N TRP A 236 -7.39 -1.27 4.81
CA TRP A 236 -7.46 -1.26 3.34
C TRP A 236 -7.31 -2.68 2.79
N PHE A 237 -8.28 -3.13 2.03
CA PHE A 237 -8.25 -4.46 1.40
C PHE A 237 -7.34 -4.47 0.16
N LEU A 238 -6.50 -5.49 0.04
CA LEU A 238 -5.50 -5.66 -1.03
C LEU A 238 -5.88 -6.81 -1.98
N PRO A 239 -6.78 -6.58 -2.96
CA PRO A 239 -7.21 -7.63 -3.89
C PRO A 239 -6.14 -8.01 -4.92
N GLN A 240 -5.11 -7.18 -5.11
CA GLN A 240 -4.15 -7.34 -6.22
C GLN A 240 -3.31 -8.62 -6.12
N LYS A 241 -3.15 -9.29 -7.28
CA LYS A 241 -2.37 -10.53 -7.45
C LYS A 241 -0.93 -10.30 -7.93
N LYS A 242 -0.68 -9.20 -8.64
CA LYS A 242 0.59 -8.86 -9.30
C LYS A 242 0.99 -7.41 -8.99
N SER A 243 2.20 -7.05 -9.41
CA SER A 243 2.72 -5.68 -9.31
C SER A 243 2.16 -4.71 -10.35
N TYR A 244 1.46 -5.22 -11.37
CA TYR A 244 0.76 -4.46 -12.38
C TYR A 244 -0.70 -4.92 -12.49
N PHE A 245 -1.59 -4.03 -12.92
CA PHE A 245 -3.03 -4.29 -12.99
C PHE A 245 -3.74 -3.29 -13.92
N ALA A 246 -4.98 -3.60 -14.29
CA ALA A 246 -5.90 -2.65 -14.90
C ALA A 246 -7.18 -2.54 -14.05
N LEU A 247 -7.58 -1.32 -13.71
CA LEU A 247 -8.88 -1.04 -13.10
C LEU A 247 -9.79 -0.39 -14.13
N LYS A 248 -10.99 -0.92 -14.26
CA LYS A 248 -12.08 -0.25 -14.97
C LYS A 248 -12.95 0.48 -13.95
N LEU A 249 -12.98 1.80 -14.07
CA LEU A 249 -13.70 2.69 -13.17
C LEU A 249 -15.01 3.16 -13.82
N PRO A 250 -15.96 3.70 -13.03
CA PRO A 250 -17.17 4.32 -13.55
C PRO A 250 -16.94 5.31 -14.69
N ASN A 251 -17.99 5.55 -15.47
CA ASN A 251 -18.03 6.62 -16.47
C ASN A 251 -16.93 6.48 -17.55
N GLY A 252 -16.50 5.25 -17.83
CA GLY A 252 -15.53 4.94 -18.88
C GLY A 252 -14.08 5.27 -18.54
N TRP A 253 -13.79 5.58 -17.27
CA TRP A 253 -12.44 5.82 -16.77
C TRP A 253 -11.68 4.51 -16.56
N TRP A 254 -10.35 4.59 -16.69
CA TRP A 254 -9.45 3.45 -16.53
C TRP A 254 -8.22 3.89 -15.76
N VAL A 255 -7.69 2.98 -14.95
CA VAL A 255 -6.38 3.12 -14.31
C VAL A 255 -5.53 1.93 -14.73
N PHE A 256 -4.36 2.20 -15.28
CA PHE A 256 -3.37 1.19 -15.60
C PHE A 256 -2.21 1.33 -14.62
N GLY A 257 -2.05 0.34 -13.74
CA GLY A 257 -0.92 0.26 -12.83
C GLY A 257 0.23 -0.46 -13.53
N LEU A 258 1.29 0.28 -13.86
CA LEU A 258 2.46 -0.23 -14.56
C LEU A 258 3.60 -0.50 -13.58
N ASP A 259 4.28 -1.63 -13.77
CA ASP A 259 5.50 -1.96 -13.05
C ASP A 259 6.70 -1.75 -13.98
N GLN A 260 7.44 -0.67 -13.73
CA GLN A 260 8.52 -0.15 -14.57
C GLN A 260 9.94 -0.61 -14.15
N ALA A 261 10.05 -1.44 -13.13
CA ALA A 261 11.34 -1.87 -12.60
C ALA A 261 12.29 -0.69 -12.26
N LEU A 262 13.57 -0.84 -12.56
CA LEU A 262 14.59 0.18 -12.28
C LEU A 262 14.82 1.19 -13.43
N HIS A 263 14.45 0.84 -14.67
CA HIS A 263 14.83 1.60 -15.88
C HIS A 263 13.65 1.88 -16.83
N GLY A 264 12.40 1.85 -16.35
CA GLY A 264 11.25 2.17 -17.20
C GLY A 264 10.83 1.04 -18.15
N ASP A 265 11.26 -0.19 -17.90
CA ASP A 265 11.03 -1.33 -18.80
C ASP A 265 9.87 -2.21 -18.32
N ILE A 266 8.82 -2.27 -19.15
CA ILE A 266 7.71 -3.19 -18.96
C ILE A 266 8.07 -4.54 -19.60
N ASP A 267 7.95 -5.62 -18.84
CA ASP A 267 8.26 -6.94 -19.38
C ASP A 267 7.26 -7.37 -20.47
N VAL A 268 7.64 -8.41 -21.23
CA VAL A 268 6.84 -8.93 -22.34
C VAL A 268 5.44 -9.41 -21.93
N TYR A 269 5.27 -9.93 -20.71
CA TYR A 269 3.99 -10.42 -20.21
C TYR A 269 3.06 -9.26 -19.84
N GLN A 270 3.61 -8.23 -19.21
CA GLN A 270 2.91 -6.98 -18.92
C GLN A 270 2.47 -6.29 -20.22
N PHE A 271 3.40 -6.16 -21.18
CA PHE A 271 3.08 -5.61 -22.50
C PHE A 271 1.97 -6.40 -23.20
N LYS A 272 2.08 -7.74 -23.24
CA LYS A 272 1.08 -8.62 -23.84
C LYS A 272 -0.30 -8.41 -23.21
N PHE A 273 -0.36 -8.41 -21.87
CA PHE A 273 -1.60 -8.18 -21.12
C PHE A 273 -2.28 -6.85 -21.51
N PHE A 274 -1.55 -5.73 -21.45
CA PHE A 274 -2.13 -4.42 -21.77
C PHE A 274 -2.48 -4.28 -23.25
N ALA A 275 -1.68 -4.85 -24.16
CA ALA A 275 -1.97 -4.85 -25.59
C ALA A 275 -3.26 -5.63 -25.92
N GLU A 276 -3.43 -6.82 -25.35
CA GLU A 276 -4.64 -7.63 -25.51
C GLU A 276 -5.88 -6.92 -24.95
N LEU A 277 -5.76 -6.32 -23.76
CA LEU A 277 -6.85 -5.56 -23.13
C LEU A 277 -7.27 -4.36 -23.99
N CYS A 278 -6.30 -3.64 -24.57
CA CYS A 278 -6.58 -2.54 -25.49
C CYS A 278 -7.27 -3.04 -26.78
N GLN A 279 -6.80 -4.13 -27.37
CA GLN A 279 -7.38 -4.70 -28.60
C GLN A 279 -8.82 -5.17 -28.40
N GLN A 280 -9.13 -5.85 -27.29
CA GLN A 280 -10.50 -6.27 -26.95
C GLN A 280 -11.46 -5.07 -26.88
N LYS A 281 -11.02 -3.94 -26.32
CA LYS A 281 -11.81 -2.70 -26.25
C LYS A 281 -12.05 -2.09 -27.63
N TYR A 282 -11.05 -2.06 -28.51
CA TYR A 282 -11.22 -1.56 -29.88
C TYR A 282 -12.17 -2.44 -30.71
N ALA A 283 -12.11 -3.76 -30.53
CA ALA A 283 -13.03 -4.69 -31.18
C ALA A 283 -14.47 -4.52 -30.68
N GLY A 284 -14.67 -4.29 -29.38
CA GLY A 284 -15.99 -4.06 -28.78
C GLY A 284 -16.66 -2.73 -29.17
N ARG A 285 -15.89 -1.73 -29.60
CA ARG A 285 -16.41 -0.42 -30.07
C ARG A 285 -16.80 -0.38 -31.56
N ARG A 286 -16.51 -1.42 -32.33
CA ARG A 286 -16.81 -1.53 -33.77
C ARG A 286 -18.12 -2.30 -34.07
N LYS A 287 -18.86 -2.71 -33.04
CA LYS A 287 -20.21 -3.25 -33.15
C LYS A 287 -21.20 -2.20 -32.64
#